data_AF-A0A955D5G7-F1
#
_entry.id   AF-A0A955D5G7-F1
#
_cell.length_a   1.000
_cell.length_b   1.000
_cell.length_c   1.000
_cell.angle_alpha   90.00
_cell.angle_beta   90.00
_cell.angle_gamma   90.00
#
_symmetry.space_group_name_H-M   'P 1'
#
loop_
_entity.id
_entity.type
_entity.pdbx_description
1 polymer ?
#
loop_
_entity_poly.entity_id
_entity_poly.type
_entity_poly.pdbx_seq_one_letter_code
_entity_poly.pdbx_strand_id
1 'polypeptide(L)'
;MTDTAGPDDVARLLEFLHGRDAPCPLCGYNLRDLTRPECPECHHELLLTVGITRPNFLWFLLAVIPCAFAGIAASLLLIPMTLQTVMGGGLPPPPLFALDALGWLSAAGGLVLVRHRFAFLRQSPKRQRILATAVWAANVLALLAFLGVMASL
;
A
#
# COMPACT_ATOMS: atom_id res chain seq x y z
N MET A 1 11.36 20.33 -1.78
CA MET A 1 10.75 20.72 -3.07
C MET A 1 9.51 21.52 -2.71
N THR A 2 9.71 22.81 -2.47
CA THR A 2 8.66 23.78 -2.18
C THR A 2 8.27 24.40 -3.51
N ASP A 3 7.30 23.79 -4.18
CA ASP A 3 6.60 24.43 -5.29
C ASP A 3 5.79 25.58 -4.67
N THR A 4 6.28 26.80 -4.80
CA THR A 4 5.48 27.99 -4.54
C THR A 4 4.30 27.98 -5.52
N ALA A 5 3.07 28.08 -5.02
CA ALA A 5 1.89 28.11 -5.86
C ALA A 5 2.01 29.19 -6.93
N GLY A 6 1.63 28.85 -8.17
CA GLY A 6 1.51 29.84 -9.22
C GLY A 6 0.43 30.88 -8.87
N PRO A 7 0.53 32.11 -9.39
CA PRO A 7 -0.49 33.15 -9.17
C PRO A 7 -1.91 32.69 -9.56
N ASP A 8 -2.03 31.84 -10.57
CA ASP A 8 -3.31 31.26 -11.00
C ASP A 8 -3.93 30.33 -9.94
N ASP A 9 -3.12 29.58 -9.21
CA ASP A 9 -3.60 28.65 -8.17
C ASP A 9 -4.08 29.41 -6.93
N VAL A 10 -3.41 30.52 -6.60
CA VAL A 10 -3.86 31.45 -5.54
C VAL A 10 -5.22 32.04 -5.92
N ALA A 11 -5.39 32.54 -7.16
CA ALA A 11 -6.67 33.09 -7.61
C ALA A 11 -7.81 32.06 -7.51
N ARG A 12 -7.57 30.80 -7.94
CA ARG A 12 -8.55 29.71 -7.83
C ARG A 12 -8.92 29.36 -6.39
N LEU A 13 -7.96 29.40 -5.46
CA LEU A 13 -8.22 29.18 -4.04
C LEU A 13 -9.15 30.26 -3.48
N LEU A 14 -8.84 31.52 -3.74
CA LEU A 14 -9.64 32.65 -3.25
C LEU A 14 -11.05 32.64 -3.85
N GLU A 15 -11.16 32.35 -5.15
CA GLU A 15 -12.45 32.17 -5.83
C GLU A 15 -13.24 30.99 -5.24
N PHE A 16 -12.58 29.87 -4.92
CA PHE A 16 -13.22 28.71 -4.30
C PHE A 16 -13.79 29.03 -2.90
N LEU A 17 -13.08 29.85 -2.12
CA LEU A 17 -13.46 30.25 -0.77
C LEU A 17 -14.47 31.42 -0.72
N HIS A 18 -14.68 32.10 -1.86
CA HIS A 18 -15.59 33.25 -1.92
C HIS A 18 -17.04 32.81 -1.66
N GLY A 19 -17.62 33.32 -0.58
CA GLY A 19 -18.96 32.98 -0.12
C GLY A 19 -19.15 31.53 0.36
N ARG A 20 -18.08 30.74 0.51
CA ARG A 20 -18.14 29.34 0.97
C ARG A 20 -17.49 29.16 2.33
N ASP A 21 -18.20 28.49 3.23
CA ASP A 21 -17.63 28.09 4.52
C ASP A 21 -16.75 26.84 4.33
N ALA A 22 -15.48 26.96 4.70
CA ALA A 22 -14.52 25.85 4.66
C ALA A 22 -13.60 25.95 5.89
N PRO A 23 -13.55 24.92 6.76
CA PRO A 23 -12.69 24.97 7.93
C PRO A 23 -11.22 24.75 7.54
N CYS A 24 -10.32 25.48 8.19
CA CYS A 24 -8.88 25.26 8.09
C CYS A 24 -8.54 23.84 8.60
N PRO A 25 -7.74 23.05 7.86
CA PRO A 25 -7.41 21.68 8.26
C PRO A 25 -6.52 21.58 9.51
N LEU A 26 -5.83 22.67 9.88
CA LEU A 26 -4.95 22.74 11.05
C LEU A 26 -5.68 23.23 12.30
N CYS A 27 -6.32 24.40 12.25
CA CYS A 27 -6.92 25.04 13.42
C CYS A 27 -8.45 25.02 13.45
N GLY A 28 -9.12 24.65 12.35
CA GLY A 28 -10.58 24.63 12.25
C GLY A 28 -11.23 26.00 11.99
N TYR A 29 -10.47 27.10 11.93
CA TYR A 29 -11.01 28.44 11.62
C TYR A 29 -11.72 28.46 10.26
N ASN A 30 -12.84 29.17 10.16
CA ASN A 30 -13.59 29.26 8.90
C ASN A 30 -12.89 30.20 7.90
N LEU A 31 -12.50 29.65 6.75
CA LEU A 31 -11.73 30.33 5.70
C LEU A 31 -12.61 31.10 4.70
N ARG A 32 -13.88 31.38 5.06
CA ARG A 32 -14.82 32.11 4.21
C ARG A 32 -14.26 33.50 3.84
N ASP A 33 -14.34 33.84 2.55
CA ASP A 33 -13.99 35.18 2.03
C ASP A 33 -12.54 35.61 2.34
N LEU A 34 -11.61 34.65 2.34
CA LEU A 34 -10.18 34.90 2.47
C LEU A 34 -9.66 35.83 1.36
N THR A 35 -8.76 36.76 1.69
CA THR A 35 -8.15 37.71 0.73
C THR A 35 -6.69 37.39 0.39
N ARG A 36 -6.06 36.51 1.16
CA ARG A 36 -4.68 36.06 1.01
C ARG A 36 -4.64 34.55 1.15
N PRO A 37 -3.70 33.83 0.52
CA PRO A 37 -3.59 32.37 0.64
C PRO A 37 -2.95 31.94 1.98
N GLU A 38 -3.25 32.62 3.08
CA GLU A 38 -2.74 32.34 4.42
C GLU A 38 -3.89 32.35 5.43
N CYS A 39 -3.89 31.39 6.36
CA CYS A 39 -4.87 31.40 7.43
C CYS A 39 -4.55 32.54 8.43
N PRO A 40 -5.52 33.39 8.81
CA PRO A 40 -5.27 34.52 9.72
C PRO A 40 -4.94 34.10 11.16
N GLU A 41 -5.35 32.89 11.55
CA GLU A 41 -5.12 32.37 12.91
C GLU A 41 -3.81 31.59 13.03
N CYS A 42 -3.53 30.68 12.10
CA CYS A 42 -2.34 29.81 12.19
C CYS A 42 -1.19 30.24 11.28
N HIS A 43 -1.39 31.24 10.41
CA HIS A 43 -0.40 31.77 9.46
C HIS A 43 0.24 30.74 8.52
N HIS A 44 -0.40 29.58 8.33
CA HIS A 44 0.04 28.60 7.36
C HIS A 44 -0.50 28.93 5.97
N GLU A 45 0.37 28.76 4.97
CA GLU A 45 0.01 28.89 3.56
C GLU A 45 -1.01 27.79 3.16
N LEU A 46 -2.02 28.19 2.38
CA LEU A 46 -3.11 27.34 1.95
C LEU A 46 -2.99 27.08 0.45
N LEU A 47 -3.23 25.82 0.07
CA LEU A 47 -3.22 25.37 -1.31
C LEU A 47 -4.54 24.66 -1.62
N LEU A 48 -5.18 25.02 -2.73
CA LEU A 48 -6.39 24.33 -3.18
C LEU A 48 -5.99 22.98 -3.77
N THR A 49 -6.28 21.89 -3.03
CA THR A 49 -6.03 20.53 -3.51
C THR A 49 -7.36 19.78 -3.66
N VAL A 50 -7.49 19.02 -4.75
CA VAL A 50 -8.63 18.11 -4.94
C VAL A 50 -8.29 16.77 -4.31
N GLY A 51 -8.86 16.52 -3.12
CA GLY A 51 -8.72 15.25 -2.40
C GLY A 51 -9.89 14.30 -2.64
N ILE A 52 -9.63 12.99 -2.55
CA ILE A 52 -10.68 11.96 -2.49
C ILE A 52 -11.05 11.76 -1.02
N THR A 53 -12.31 11.94 -0.64
CA THR A 53 -12.78 11.85 0.76
C THR A 53 -12.68 10.45 1.36
N ARG A 54 -12.81 9.41 0.54
CA ARG A 54 -12.66 8.00 0.95
C ARG A 54 -11.98 7.18 -0.14
N PRO A 55 -10.64 7.20 -0.23
CA PRO A 55 -9.95 6.21 -1.05
C PRO A 55 -10.25 4.82 -0.44
N ASN A 56 -10.77 3.89 -1.25
CA ASN A 56 -11.00 2.50 -0.84
C ASN A 56 -9.66 1.73 -0.71
N PHE A 57 -8.76 2.26 0.11
CA PHE A 57 -7.40 1.75 0.31
C PHE A 57 -7.38 0.39 1.00
N LEU A 58 -8.49 0.04 1.68
CA LEU A 58 -8.64 -1.22 2.41
C LEU A 58 -8.39 -2.44 1.52
N TRP A 59 -8.95 -2.51 0.31
CA TRP A 59 -8.78 -3.68 -0.57
C TRP A 59 -7.37 -3.80 -1.11
N PHE A 60 -6.71 -2.67 -1.33
CA PHE A 60 -5.30 -2.64 -1.71
C PHE A 60 -4.42 -3.17 -0.58
N LEU A 61 -4.62 -2.70 0.66
CA LEU A 61 -3.92 -3.21 1.84
C LEU A 61 -4.15 -4.70 2.02
N LEU A 62 -5.40 -5.16 1.93
CA LEU A 62 -5.76 -6.58 2.03
C LEU A 62 -5.06 -7.44 0.98
N ALA A 63 -4.79 -6.92 -0.21
CA ALA A 63 -4.02 -7.65 -1.24
C ALA A 63 -2.51 -7.66 -0.94
N VAL A 64 -1.94 -6.57 -0.42
CA VAL A 64 -0.49 -6.45 -0.18
C VAL A 64 -0.01 -7.20 1.06
N ILE A 65 -0.81 -7.20 2.13
CA ILE A 65 -0.48 -7.83 3.42
C ILE A 65 0.01 -9.29 3.26
N PRO A 66 -0.74 -10.22 2.65
CA PRO A 66 -0.29 -11.62 2.52
C PRO A 66 0.99 -11.75 1.70
N CYS A 67 1.20 -10.90 0.69
CA CYS A 67 2.45 -10.90 -0.09
C CYS A 67 3.67 -10.49 0.76
N ALA A 68 3.51 -9.50 1.65
CA ALA A 68 4.58 -9.08 2.55
C ALA A 68 4.92 -10.20 3.56
N PHE A 69 3.90 -10.82 4.15
CA PHE A 69 4.10 -11.96 5.05
C PHE A 69 4.77 -13.15 4.37
N ALA A 70 4.38 -13.47 3.13
CA ALA A 70 4.99 -14.55 2.36
C ALA A 70 6.48 -14.30 2.09
N GLY A 71 6.88 -13.05 1.77
CA GLY A 71 8.28 -12.70 1.58
C GLY A 71 9.12 -12.78 2.86
N ILE A 72 8.54 -12.37 3.99
CA ILE A 72 9.19 -12.53 5.30
C ILE A 72 9.36 -14.02 5.62
N ALA A 73 8.31 -14.83 5.42
CA ALA A 73 8.36 -16.27 5.66
C ALA A 73 9.42 -16.96 4.77
N ALA A 74 9.49 -16.61 3.49
CA ALA A 74 10.53 -17.11 2.58
C ALA A 74 11.93 -16.74 3.07
N SER A 75 12.14 -15.47 3.46
CA SER A 75 13.42 -15.04 4.03
C SER A 75 13.81 -15.86 5.27
N LEU A 76 12.84 -16.16 6.14
CA LEU A 76 13.07 -16.97 7.35
C LEU A 76 13.31 -18.46 7.05
N LEU A 77 12.81 -19.00 5.94
CA LEU A 77 13.07 -20.38 5.49
C LEU A 77 14.43 -20.49 4.78
N LEU A 78 14.75 -19.51 3.93
CA LEU A 78 15.99 -19.49 3.15
C LEU A 78 17.24 -19.46 4.06
N ILE A 79 17.21 -18.73 5.18
CA ILE A 79 18.34 -18.63 6.12
C ILE A 79 18.78 -20.00 6.68
N PRO A 80 17.94 -20.80 7.36
CA PRO A 80 18.34 -22.10 7.88
C PRO A 80 18.65 -23.10 6.75
N MET A 81 17.94 -23.04 5.61
CA MET A 81 18.23 -23.91 4.45
C MET A 81 19.63 -23.67 3.88
N THR A 82 20.00 -22.40 3.70
CA THR A 82 21.34 -22.02 3.24
C THR A 82 22.40 -22.38 4.28
N LEU A 83 22.15 -22.13 5.56
CA LEU A 83 23.06 -22.49 6.64
C LEU A 83 23.31 -24.01 6.71
N GLN A 84 22.25 -24.84 6.64
CA GLN A 84 22.36 -26.30 6.60
C GLN A 84 23.21 -26.77 5.41
N THR A 85 22.97 -26.20 4.23
CA THR A 85 23.69 -26.55 3.00
C THR A 85 25.18 -26.20 3.12
N VAL A 86 25.51 -25.02 3.65
CA VAL A 86 26.89 -24.56 3.84
C VAL A 86 27.63 -25.38 4.91
N MET A 87 26.93 -25.86 5.94
CA MET A 87 27.51 -26.73 6.99
C MET A 87 27.62 -28.21 6.56
N GLY A 88 27.31 -28.55 5.31
CA GLY A 88 27.43 -29.92 4.80
C GLY A 88 26.26 -30.84 5.15
N GLY A 89 25.13 -30.30 5.59
CA GLY A 89 23.91 -31.06 5.94
C GLY A 89 23.11 -31.60 4.75
N GLY A 90 23.67 -31.52 3.53
CA GLY A 90 23.00 -31.91 2.29
C GLY A 90 22.03 -30.85 1.76
N LEU A 91 21.44 -31.13 0.59
CA LEU A 91 20.40 -30.30 0.00
C LEU A 91 19.06 -30.55 0.70
N PRO A 92 18.28 -29.50 1.01
CA PRO A 92 16.96 -29.67 1.57
C PRO A 92 16.01 -30.34 0.56
N PRO A 93 14.94 -31.02 1.04
CA PRO A 93 14.01 -31.72 0.18
C PRO A 93 13.35 -30.76 -0.83
N PRO A 94 13.16 -31.17 -2.11
CA PRO A 94 12.63 -30.30 -3.17
C PRO A 94 11.33 -29.53 -2.85
N PRO A 95 10.37 -30.10 -2.09
CA PRO A 95 9.17 -29.35 -1.69
C PRO A 95 9.46 -28.06 -0.92
N LEU A 96 10.53 -28.01 -0.11
CA LEU A 96 10.88 -26.79 0.64
C LEU A 96 11.37 -25.67 -0.30
N PHE A 97 12.16 -25.99 -1.32
CA PHE A 97 12.57 -25.02 -2.34
C PHE A 97 11.38 -24.48 -3.13
N ALA A 98 10.43 -25.34 -3.50
CA ALA A 98 9.23 -24.92 -4.21
C ALA A 98 8.38 -23.95 -3.38
N LEU A 99 8.26 -24.20 -2.07
CA LEU A 99 7.53 -23.35 -1.14
C LEU A 99 8.23 -22.01 -0.88
N ASP A 100 9.56 -22.02 -0.72
CA ASP A 100 10.36 -20.79 -0.60
C ASP A 100 10.25 -19.92 -1.85
N ALA A 101 10.40 -20.52 -3.04
CA ALA A 101 10.24 -19.84 -4.32
C ALA A 101 8.83 -19.23 -4.47
N LEU A 102 7.79 -19.92 -4.03
CA LEU A 102 6.42 -19.39 -4.03
C LEU A 102 6.28 -18.16 -3.12
N GLY A 103 6.94 -18.16 -1.96
CA GLY A 103 6.97 -17.00 -1.08
C GLY A 103 7.65 -15.79 -1.72
N TRP A 104 8.78 -15.98 -2.40
CA TRP A 104 9.46 -14.93 -3.17
C TRP A 104 8.63 -14.41 -4.34
N LEU A 105 7.96 -15.29 -5.09
CA LEU A 105 7.04 -14.90 -6.16
C LEU A 105 5.86 -14.08 -5.63
N SER A 106 5.29 -14.47 -4.48
CA SER A 106 4.24 -13.73 -3.80
C SER A 106 4.72 -12.33 -3.38
N ALA A 107 5.93 -12.23 -2.82
CA ALA A 107 6.54 -10.95 -2.44
C ALA A 107 6.79 -10.04 -3.66
N ALA A 108 7.31 -10.58 -4.75
CA ALA A 108 7.48 -9.87 -6.01
C ALA A 108 6.13 -9.37 -6.56
N GLY A 109 5.08 -10.20 -6.50
CA GLY A 109 3.71 -9.81 -6.84
C GLY A 109 3.20 -8.65 -5.98
N GLY A 110 3.48 -8.67 -4.67
CA GLY A 110 3.20 -7.55 -3.76
C GLY A 110 3.93 -6.27 -4.15
N LEU A 111 5.20 -6.35 -4.53
CA LEU A 111 5.99 -5.20 -4.99
C LEU A 111 5.43 -4.62 -6.30
N VAL A 112 5.04 -5.48 -7.25
CA VAL A 112 4.37 -5.07 -8.49
C VAL A 112 3.04 -4.38 -8.18
N LEU A 113 2.24 -4.91 -7.25
CA LEU A 113 1.01 -4.26 -6.80
C LEU A 113 1.27 -2.87 -6.21
N VAL A 114 2.30 -2.72 -5.36
CA VAL A 114 2.69 -1.42 -4.78
C VAL A 114 3.15 -0.44 -5.85
N ARG A 115 3.97 -0.89 -6.81
CA ARG A 115 4.46 -0.06 -7.91
C ARG A 115 3.32 0.40 -8.82
N HIS A 116 2.32 -0.44 -9.03
CA HIS A 116 1.13 -0.15 -9.84
C HIS A 116 -0.10 0.22 -8.99
N ARG A 117 0.09 0.77 -7.78
CA ARG A 117 -1.01 1.09 -6.84
C ARG A 117 -2.10 1.95 -7.47
N PHE A 118 -1.73 2.93 -8.30
CA PHE A 118 -2.71 3.81 -8.96
C PHE A 118 -3.54 3.05 -10.00
N ALA A 119 -2.95 2.11 -10.74
CA ALA A 119 -3.68 1.27 -11.66
C ALA A 119 -4.67 0.37 -10.93
N PHE A 120 -4.29 -0.19 -9.77
CA PHE A 120 -5.17 -0.99 -8.92
C PHE A 120 -6.32 -0.16 -8.35
N LEU A 121 -6.03 1.02 -7.80
CA LEU A 121 -7.05 1.91 -7.20
C LEU A 121 -8.04 2.44 -8.24
N ARG A 122 -7.66 2.53 -9.52
CA ARG A 122 -8.56 2.88 -10.63
C ARG A 122 -9.52 1.75 -11.02
N GLN A 123 -9.31 0.52 -10.54
CA GLN A 123 -10.22 -0.59 -10.85
C GLN A 123 -11.54 -0.48 -10.08
N SER A 124 -12.59 -1.09 -10.61
CA SER A 124 -13.87 -1.16 -9.91
C SER A 124 -13.73 -1.92 -8.58
N PRO A 125 -14.50 -1.56 -7.53
CA PRO A 125 -14.43 -2.23 -6.23
C PRO A 125 -14.65 -3.75 -6.31
N LYS A 126 -15.45 -4.22 -7.28
CA LYS A 126 -15.65 -5.67 -7.53
C LYS A 126 -14.34 -6.35 -7.94
N ARG A 127 -13.57 -5.75 -8.86
CA ARG A 127 -12.27 -6.30 -9.31
C ARG A 127 -11.24 -6.26 -8.19
N GLN A 128 -11.19 -5.18 -7.41
CA GLN A 128 -10.30 -5.09 -6.25
C GLN A 128 -10.56 -6.20 -5.23
N ARG A 129 -11.84 -6.47 -4.92
CA ARG A 129 -12.25 -7.57 -4.03
C ARG A 129 -11.82 -8.94 -4.57
N ILE A 130 -12.11 -9.22 -5.85
CA ILE A 130 -11.75 -10.48 -6.48
C ILE A 130 -10.23 -10.70 -6.41
N LEU A 131 -9.44 -9.68 -6.75
CA LEU A 131 -7.98 -9.77 -6.69
C LEU A 131 -7.48 -9.98 -5.26
N ALA A 132 -7.96 -9.20 -4.28
CA ALA A 132 -7.57 -9.37 -2.89
C ALA A 132 -7.90 -10.78 -2.37
N THR A 133 -9.12 -11.28 -2.64
CA THR A 133 -9.53 -12.63 -2.26
C THR A 133 -8.70 -13.69 -2.97
N ALA A 134 -8.37 -13.52 -4.25
CA ALA A 134 -7.55 -14.46 -5.00
C ALA A 134 -6.12 -14.55 -4.44
N VAL A 135 -5.51 -13.41 -4.09
CA VAL A 135 -4.19 -13.38 -3.45
C VAL A 135 -4.23 -14.08 -2.10
N TRP A 136 -5.25 -13.83 -1.28
CA TRP A 136 -5.45 -14.55 -0.01
C TRP A 136 -5.60 -16.05 -0.21
N ALA A 137 -6.48 -16.48 -1.12
CA ALA A 137 -6.69 -17.90 -1.40
C ALA A 137 -5.40 -18.58 -1.83
N ALA A 138 -4.61 -17.95 -2.70
CA ALA A 138 -3.32 -18.47 -3.13
C ALA A 138 -2.33 -18.64 -1.95
N ASN A 139 -2.22 -17.63 -1.07
CA ASN A 139 -1.31 -17.70 0.08
C ASN A 139 -1.79 -18.71 1.15
N VAL A 140 -3.10 -18.82 1.38
CA VAL A 140 -3.67 -19.83 2.29
C VAL A 140 -3.42 -21.24 1.76
N LEU A 141 -3.61 -21.48 0.45
CA LEU A 141 -3.32 -22.77 -0.17
C LEU A 141 -1.82 -23.10 -0.07
N ALA A 142 -0.94 -22.12 -0.29
CA ALA A 142 0.50 -22.29 -0.11
C ALA A 142 0.87 -22.68 1.33
N LEU A 143 0.25 -22.02 2.32
CA LEU A 143 0.46 -22.33 3.74
C LEU A 143 -0.03 -23.74 4.08
N LEU A 144 -1.21 -24.13 3.62
CA LEU A 144 -1.74 -25.48 3.84
C LEU A 144 -0.85 -26.55 3.20
N ALA A 145 -0.32 -26.30 2.00
CA ALA A 145 0.63 -27.18 1.35
C ALA A 145 1.93 -27.31 2.17
N PHE A 146 2.44 -26.20 2.72
CA PHE A 146 3.61 -26.21 3.61
C PHE A 146 3.36 -27.04 4.87
N LEU A 147 2.21 -26.85 5.54
CA LEU A 147 1.86 -27.64 6.71
C LEU A 147 1.72 -29.13 6.39
N GLY A 148 1.17 -29.48 5.22
CA GLY A 148 1.07 -30.86 4.75
C GLY A 148 2.44 -31.50 4.51
N VAL A 149 3.38 -30.77 3.90
CA VAL A 149 4.78 -31.22 3.73
C VAL A 149 5.44 -31.42 5.10
N MET A 150 5.33 -30.46 6.01
CA MET A 150 5.91 -30.55 7.35
C MET A 150 5.34 -31.71 8.17
N ALA A 151 4.07 -32.06 8.00
CA ALA A 151 3.45 -33.20 8.68
C ALA A 151 3.90 -34.56 8.11
N SER A 152 4.51 -34.58 6.92
CA SER A 152 4.99 -35.79 6.25
C SER A 152 6.49 -36.07 6.43
N LEU A 153 7.23 -35.10 6.99
CA LEU A 153 8.65 -35.21 7.35
C LEU A 153 8.81 -35.75 8.77
#